data_AF-A0A928M670-F1
#
_entry.id   AF-A0A928M670-F1
#
_cell.length_a   1.000
_cell.length_b   1.000
_cell.length_c   1.000
_cell.angle_alpha   90.00
_cell.angle_beta   90.00
_cell.angle_gamma   90.00
#
_symmetry.space_group_name_H-M   'P 1'
#
loop_
_entity.id
_entity.type
_entity.pdbx_description
1 polymer ?
#
loop_
_entity_poly.entity_id
_entity_poly.type
_entity_poly.pdbx_seq_one_letter_code
_entity_poly.pdbx_strand_id
1 'polypeptide(L)'
;MLNPTMGELKEQINNRYLLVNVAAQRARAISKAAEETEEALDNKPVTIALHEIADGEVEMVPVDPDAKPEEVKAEDPVADAIDELLNDVFADEEDEDDEEDQD
;
A
#
# COMPACT_ATOMS: atom_id res chain seq x y z
N MET A 1 -10.79 21.66 18.17
CA MET A 1 -10.36 22.38 16.94
C MET A 1 -9.53 21.42 16.12
N LEU A 2 -9.49 21.56 14.80
CA LEU A 2 -8.54 20.82 13.96
C LEU A 2 -7.13 21.28 14.34
N ASN A 3 -6.24 20.33 14.63
CA ASN A 3 -4.84 20.59 14.89
C ASN A 3 -4.05 19.60 14.04
N PRO A 4 -3.22 20.05 13.08
CA PRO A 4 -3.01 21.44 12.68
C PRO A 4 -4.25 22.10 12.04
N THR A 5 -4.25 23.43 12.01
CA THR A 5 -5.30 24.22 11.38
C THR A 5 -5.16 24.25 9.85
N MET A 6 -6.26 24.52 9.15
CA MET A 6 -6.23 24.69 7.69
C MET A 6 -5.39 25.87 7.21
N GLY A 7 -5.08 26.85 8.09
CA GLY A 7 -4.21 27.96 7.75
C GLY A 7 -2.77 27.49 7.62
N GLU A 8 -2.27 26.81 8.65
CA GLU A 8 -0.91 26.25 8.71
C GLU A 8 -0.64 25.29 7.55
N LEU A 9 -1.60 24.41 7.23
CA LEU A 9 -1.46 23.48 6.10
C LEU A 9 -1.37 24.19 4.74
N LYS A 10 -2.00 25.35 4.59
CA LYS A 10 -2.00 26.11 3.34
C LYS A 10 -0.74 26.93 3.14
N GLU A 11 -0.05 27.31 4.22
CA GLU A 11 1.25 27.97 4.13
C GLU A 11 2.27 27.07 3.42
N GLN A 12 2.16 25.76 3.63
CA GLN A 12 2.98 24.74 2.99
C GLN A 12 2.40 24.31 1.64
N ILE A 13 1.10 24.01 1.58
CA ILE A 13 0.42 23.56 0.35
C ILE A 13 -0.83 24.41 0.07
N ASN A 14 -0.66 25.41 -0.79
CA ASN A 14 -1.75 26.34 -1.14
C ASN A 14 -2.92 25.68 -1.91
N ASN A 15 -2.69 24.54 -2.56
CA ASN A 15 -3.73 23.80 -3.29
C ASN A 15 -4.38 22.74 -2.40
N ARG A 16 -5.68 22.90 -2.14
CA ARG A 16 -6.46 22.00 -1.28
C ARG A 16 -6.52 20.57 -1.78
N TYR A 17 -6.58 20.35 -3.10
CA TYR A 17 -6.64 19.00 -3.67
C TYR A 17 -5.27 18.33 -3.59
N LEU A 18 -4.21 19.10 -3.86
CA LEU A 18 -2.84 18.61 -3.71
C LEU A 18 -2.55 18.23 -2.25
N LEU A 19 -2.96 19.06 -1.30
CA LEU A 19 -2.82 18.80 0.14
C LEU A 19 -3.45 17.44 0.52
N VAL A 20 -4.66 17.15 0.04
CA VAL A 20 -5.33 15.88 0.31
C VAL A 20 -4.56 14.70 -0.29
N ASN A 21 -4.07 14.84 -1.53
CA ASN A 21 -3.31 13.78 -2.18
C ASN A 21 -1.99 13.50 -1.46
N VAL A 22 -1.24 14.55 -1.10
CA VAL A 22 0.04 14.44 -0.39
C VAL A 22 -0.19 13.84 1.00
N ALA A 23 -1.18 14.31 1.76
CA ALA A 23 -1.52 13.76 3.06
C ALA A 23 -1.91 12.27 2.97
N ALA A 24 -2.68 11.88 1.96
CA ALA A 24 -3.07 10.48 1.75
C ALA A 24 -1.88 9.59 1.39
N GLN A 25 -0.99 10.06 0.51
CA GLN A 25 0.23 9.34 0.15
C GLN A 25 1.14 9.17 1.36
N ARG A 26 1.38 10.24 2.12
CA ARG A 26 2.24 10.21 3.30
C ARG A 26 1.66 9.32 4.40
N ALA A 27 0.35 9.39 4.64
CA ALA A 27 -0.31 8.52 5.61
C ALA A 27 -0.15 7.03 5.27
N ARG A 28 -0.23 6.64 4.00
CA ARG A 28 0.03 5.25 3.57
C ARG A 28 1.48 4.83 3.82
N ALA A 29 2.44 5.72 3.56
CA ALA A 29 3.84 5.44 3.83
C ALA A 29 4.10 5.20 5.33
N ILE A 30 3.48 6.01 6.20
CA ILE A 30 3.55 5.86 7.66
C ILE A 30 2.91 4.54 8.10
N SER A 31 1.73 4.21 7.57
CA SER A 31 1.07 2.92 7.84
C SER A 31 1.95 1.74 7.47
N LYS A 32 2.50 1.74 6.25
CA LYS A 32 3.35 0.65 5.76
C LYS A 32 4.62 0.50 6.60
N ALA A 33 5.26 1.62 6.95
CA ALA A 33 6.44 1.60 7.80
C ALA A 33 6.13 0.99 9.18
N ALA A 34 4.99 1.33 9.79
CA ALA A 34 4.56 0.76 11.07
C ALA A 34 4.23 -0.73 10.99
N GLU A 35 3.65 -1.18 9.87
CA GLU A 35 3.41 -2.60 9.61
C GLU A 35 4.73 -3.38 9.46
N GLU A 36 5.70 -2.81 8.73
CA GLU A 36 7.04 -3.40 8.52
C GLU A 36 7.87 -3.46 9.81
N THR A 37 7.75 -2.48 10.71
CA THR A 37 8.48 -2.45 11.99
C THR A 37 7.75 -3.15 13.12
N GLU A 38 6.50 -3.60 12.90
CA GLU A 38 5.59 -4.12 13.92
C GLU A 38 5.35 -3.15 15.10
N GLU A 39 5.58 -1.85 14.88
CA GLU A 39 5.41 -0.82 15.91
C GLU A 39 4.01 -0.21 15.86
N ALA A 40 3.35 -0.18 17.02
CA ALA A 40 2.05 0.47 17.15
C ALA A 40 2.20 2.00 17.11
N LEU A 41 1.45 2.65 16.22
CA LEU A 41 1.41 4.11 16.15
C LEU A 41 0.52 4.69 17.26
N ASP A 42 1.02 5.69 17.97
CA ASP A 42 0.26 6.42 19.00
C ASP A 42 -0.92 7.22 18.42
N ASN A 43 -0.77 7.68 17.17
CA ASN A 43 -1.74 8.50 16.47
C ASN A 43 -2.09 7.88 15.12
N LYS A 44 -3.27 8.24 14.61
CA LYS A 44 -3.67 7.80 13.27
C LYS A 44 -2.65 8.30 12.23
N PRO A 45 -2.28 7.49 11.23
CA PRO A 45 -1.31 7.86 10.18
C PRO A 45 -1.63 9.19 9.50
N VAL A 46 -2.92 9.47 9.26
CA VAL A 46 -3.39 10.73 8.66
C VAL A 46 -3.11 11.93 9.58
N THR A 47 -3.25 11.77 10.89
CA THR A 47 -2.94 12.83 11.86
C THR A 47 -1.45 13.15 11.86
N ILE A 48 -0.61 12.11 11.86
CA ILE A 48 0.85 12.26 11.79
C ILE A 48 1.24 12.98 10.49
N ALA A 49 0.72 12.53 9.35
CA ALA A 49 0.98 13.15 8.05
C ALA A 49 0.59 14.64 7.99
N LEU A 50 -0.53 15.03 8.62
CA LEU A 50 -0.92 16.44 8.66
C LEU A 50 0.05 17.28 9.48
N HIS A 51 0.57 16.75 10.60
CA HIS A 51 1.59 17.43 11.39
C HIS A 51 2.90 17.59 10.63
N GLU A 52 3.41 16.51 10.01
CA GLU A 52 4.63 16.56 9.19
C GLU A 52 4.50 17.56 8.03
N ILE A 53 3.32 17.66 7.41
CA ILE A 53 3.06 18.67 6.38
C ILE A 53 3.11 20.07 6.98
N ALA A 54 2.48 20.31 8.13
CA ALA A 54 2.49 21.63 8.78
C ALA A 54 3.91 22.05 9.20
N ASP A 55 4.73 21.11 9.67
CA ASP A 55 6.12 21.31 10.06
C ASP A 55 7.06 21.48 8.86
N GLY A 56 6.59 21.19 7.63
CA GLY A 56 7.36 21.32 6.40
C GLY A 56 8.33 20.15 6.15
N GLU A 57 8.09 19.00 6.78
CA GLU A 57 8.93 17.80 6.67
C GLU A 57 8.64 16.96 5.41
N VAL A 58 7.58 17.32 4.66
CA VAL A 58 7.17 16.63 3.44
C VAL A 58 7.63 17.40 2.20
N GLU A 59 8.63 16.85 1.51
CA GLU A 59 9.09 17.37 0.22
C GLU A 59 8.25 16.83 -0.95
N MET A 60 7.75 17.72 -1.80
CA MET A 60 7.02 17.35 -3.01
C MET A 60 7.98 17.27 -4.20
N VAL A 61 8.18 16.06 -4.72
CA VAL A 61 8.96 15.85 -5.95
C VAL A 61 8.00 15.92 -7.15
N PRO A 62 8.26 16.79 -8.15
CA PRO A 62 7.45 16.82 -9.36
C PRO A 62 7.62 15.51 -10.12
N VAL A 63 6.50 14.80 -10.32
CA VAL A 63 6.45 13.59 -11.12
C VAL A 63 6.26 13.98 -12.59
N ASP A 64 7.06 13.42 -13.48
CA ASP A 64 6.88 13.58 -14.92
C ASP A 64 5.55 12.92 -15.34
N PRO A 65 4.61 13.67 -15.93
CA PRO A 65 3.31 13.12 -16.35
C PRO A 65 3.43 12.03 -17.42
N ASP A 66 4.54 11.99 -18.17
CA ASP A 66 4.80 10.99 -19.20
C ASP A 66 5.64 9.81 -18.67
N ALA A 67 6.02 9.84 -17.38
CA ALA A 67 6.66 8.68 -16.75
C ALA A 67 5.69 7.50 -16.80
N LYS A 68 6.15 6.39 -17.38
CA LYS A 68 5.42 5.13 -17.29
C LYS A 68 5.29 4.78 -15.81
N PRO A 69 4.12 4.29 -15.35
CA PRO A 69 4.00 3.76 -14.00
C PRO A 69 5.13 2.75 -13.79
N GLU A 70 5.96 2.95 -12.76
CA GLU A 70 6.84 1.86 -12.34
C GLU A 70 5.92 0.68 -12.00
N GLU A 71 6.21 -0.47 -12.61
CA GLU A 71 5.55 -1.72 -12.26
C GLU A 71 5.89 -2.01 -10.79
N VAL A 72 5.00 -1.60 -9.90
CA VAL A 72 5.05 -2.05 -8.52
C VAL A 72 4.76 -3.54 -8.58
N LYS A 73 5.80 -4.37 -8.48
CA LYS A 73 5.61 -5.79 -8.22
C LYS A 73 4.93 -5.89 -6.88
N ALA A 74 3.61 -6.00 -6.91
CA ALA A 74 2.84 -6.42 -5.76
C ALA A 74 3.21 -7.89 -5.55
N GLU A 75 4.30 -8.12 -4.80
CA GLU A 75 4.49 -9.37 -4.10
C GLU A 75 3.33 -9.39 -3.09
N ASP A 76 2.19 -9.96 -3.50
CA ASP A 76 1.05 -10.17 -2.61
C ASP A 76 1.28 -11.52 -1.94
N PRO A 77 1.88 -11.54 -0.72
CA PRO A 77 2.24 -12.79 -0.07
C PRO A 77 1.01 -13.64 0.22
N VAL A 78 -0.19 -13.05 0.22
CA VAL A 78 -1.45 -13.76 0.40
C VAL A 78 -1.82 -14.52 -0.87
N ALA A 79 -1.59 -13.95 -2.06
CA ALA A 79 -1.87 -14.60 -3.33
C ALA A 79 -0.96 -15.82 -3.55
N ASP A 80 0.35 -15.67 -3.32
CA ASP A 80 1.31 -16.77 -3.49
C ASP A 80 1.05 -17.92 -2.50
N ALA A 81 0.69 -17.60 -1.25
CA ALA A 81 0.36 -18.61 -0.24
C ALA A 81 -0.95 -19.36 -0.56
N ILE A 82 -1.92 -18.71 -1.21
CA ILE A 82 -3.17 -19.36 -1.62
C ILE A 82 -2.91 -20.34 -2.78
N ASP A 83 -2.10 -19.95 -3.76
CA ASP A 83 -1.77 -20.82 -4.90
C ASP A 83 -0.99 -22.06 -4.47
N GLU A 84 -0.06 -21.94 -3.51
CA GLU A 84 0.64 -23.08 -2.93
C GLU A 84 -0.33 -24.04 -2.21
N LEU A 85 -1.25 -23.49 -1.42
CA LEU A 85 -2.25 -24.28 -0.68
C LEU A 85 -3.27 -24.96 -1.62
N LEU A 86 -3.63 -24.33 -2.73
CA LEU A 86 -4.53 -24.89 -3.73
C LEU A 86 -3.86 -26.07 -4.44
N ASN A 87 -2.60 -25.93 -4.83
CA ASN A 87 -1.85 -27.02 -5.46
C ASN A 87 -1.76 -28.25 -4.54
N ASP A 88 -1.55 -28.06 -3.24
CA ASP A 88 -1.53 -29.16 -2.27
C ASP A 88 -2.89 -29.86 -2.11
N VAL A 89 -4.01 -29.15 -2.29
CA VAL A 89 -5.37 -29.72 -2.16
C VAL A 89 -5.80 -30.48 -3.41
N PHE A 90 -5.30 -30.10 -4.60
CA PHE A 90 -5.73 -30.68 -5.88
C PHE A 90 -4.74 -31.68 -6.49
N ALA A 91 -3.59 -31.95 -5.85
CA ALA A 91 -2.56 -32.84 -6.38
C ALA A 91 -2.89 -34.35 -6.31
N ASP A 92 -3.98 -34.76 -5.63
CA ASP A 92 -4.30 -36.17 -5.37
C ASP A 92 -5.35 -36.79 -6.33
N GLU A 93 -5.74 -36.12 -7.41
CA GLU A 93 -6.58 -36.72 -8.47
C GLU A 93 -5.73 -37.03 -9.71
N GLU A 94 -4.86 -38.04 -9.62
CA GLU A 94 -4.40 -38.76 -10.81
C GLU A 94 -5.48 -39.78 -11.20
N ASP A 95 -6.17 -39.52 -12.32
CA ASP A 95 -7.09 -40.47 -12.95
C ASP A 95 -6.30 -41.74 -13.32
N GLU A 96 -6.50 -42.82 -12.54
CA GLU A 96 -6.17 -44.18 -12.97
C GLU A 96 -7.14 -44.56 -14.12
N ASP A 97 -6.80 -44.17 -15.35
CA ASP A 97 -7.43 -44.75 -16.54
C ASP A 97 -6.98 -46.22 -16.65
N ASP A 98 -7.81 -47.12 -16.14
CA ASP A 98 -7.71 -48.57 -16.33
C ASP A 98 -7.50 -48.91 -17.82
N GLU A 99 -6.30 -49.36 -18.18
CA GLU A 99 -6.08 -50.06 -19.46
C GLU A 99 -6.81 -51.41 -19.40
N GLU A 100 -8.09 -51.44 -19.82
CA GLU A 100 -8.79 -52.70 -20.09
C GLU A 100 -8.18 -53.38 -21.33
N ASP A 101 -7.36 -54.39 -21.09
CA ASP A 101 -6.89 -55.39 -22.06
C ASP A 101 -8.07 -55.98 -22.87
N GLN A 102 -8.05 -55.78 -24.19
CA GLN A 102 -8.90 -56.53 -25.13
C GLN A 102 -8.06 -57.60 -25.84
N ASP A 103 -8.19 -58.85 -25.38
CA ASP A 103 -7.82 -60.08 -26.12
C ASP A 103 -8.95 -60.56 -27.05
#